data_AF-C4KG96-F1
#
_entry.id   AF-C4KG96-F1
#
_cell.length_a   1.000
_cell.length_b   1.000
_cell.length_c   1.000
_cell.angle_alpha   90.00
_cell.angle_beta   90.00
_cell.angle_gamma   90.00
#
_symmetry.space_group_name_H-M   'P 1'
#
loop_
_entity.id
_entity.type
_entity.pdbx_description
1 polymer ?
#
loop_
_entity_poly.entity_id
_entity_poly.type
_entity_poly.pdbx_seq_one_letter_code
_entity_poly.pdbx_strand_id
1 'polypeptide(L)'
;MPKQTWSCIVQDSKFRAEYIGDDVNAVVDLVAKGGIVAWYQGRTELGPRALGNRSIVADPTRKDYWRLVNDIKGREWWRPLAPSLLDEDKGVYFKDPVSHEFMILMLRYKEEEVCERVPVTCHVDLTARPQTVIRDVNKTWYDLIKAFKDLKGEGLIMNTSFNLAGEPLVETPQEALRSFAVKGFDAMYMQGWIIYKR
;
A
#
# COMPACT_ATOMS: atom_id res chain seq x y z
N MET A 1 8.53 14.89 -13.44
CA MET A 1 8.22 16.31 -13.13
C MET A 1 9.28 16.87 -12.17
N PRO A 2 9.70 18.13 -12.33
CA PRO A 2 10.66 18.77 -11.42
C PRO A 2 10.15 18.86 -9.97
N LYS A 3 11.04 18.82 -8.97
CA LYS A 3 10.69 18.98 -7.54
C LYS A 3 9.85 20.23 -7.26
N GLN A 4 10.13 21.31 -7.99
CA GLN A 4 9.45 22.60 -7.85
C GLN A 4 7.96 22.54 -8.25
N THR A 5 7.60 21.68 -9.19
CA THR A 5 6.19 21.46 -9.59
C THR A 5 5.40 20.72 -8.50
N TRP A 6 6.01 19.72 -7.85
CA TRP A 6 5.39 19.01 -6.73
C TRP A 6 5.19 19.91 -5.52
N SER A 7 6.18 20.77 -5.22
CA SER A 7 6.07 21.76 -4.14
C SER A 7 4.84 22.66 -4.31
N CYS A 8 4.58 23.15 -5.52
CA CYS A 8 3.42 23.98 -5.82
C CYS A 8 2.10 23.23 -5.57
N ILE A 9 1.96 22.02 -6.15
CA ILE A 9 0.75 21.19 -6.01
C ILE A 9 0.45 20.87 -4.54
N VAL A 10 1.47 20.54 -3.75
CA VAL A 10 1.31 20.21 -2.33
C VAL A 10 0.96 21.46 -1.52
N GLN A 11 1.62 22.60 -1.78
CA GLN A 11 1.34 23.87 -1.09
C GLN A 11 -0.08 24.36 -1.37
N ASP A 12 -0.54 24.26 -2.62
CA ASP A 12 -1.89 24.67 -3.03
C ASP A 12 -3.00 23.81 -2.39
N SER A 13 -2.67 22.59 -1.95
CA SER A 13 -3.63 21.67 -1.33
C SER A 13 -4.12 22.10 0.07
N LYS A 14 -3.41 23.03 0.73
CA LYS A 14 -3.66 23.50 2.11
C LYS A 14 -3.59 22.41 3.20
N PHE A 15 -3.21 21.19 2.86
CA PHE A 15 -2.88 20.16 3.84
C PHE A 15 -1.53 20.46 4.51
N ARG A 16 -1.35 19.98 5.74
CA ARG A 16 -0.01 19.96 6.36
C ARG A 16 0.84 18.97 5.58
N ALA A 17 2.02 19.37 5.14
CA ALA A 17 2.92 18.48 4.42
C ALA A 17 4.39 18.71 4.79
N GLU A 18 5.19 17.67 4.62
CA GLU A 18 6.63 17.65 4.89
C GLU A 18 7.34 16.89 3.76
N TYR A 19 8.48 17.41 3.30
CA TYR A 19 9.30 16.71 2.30
C TYR A 19 10.34 15.83 3.00
N ILE A 20 10.23 14.53 2.80
CA ILE A 20 11.11 13.50 3.37
C ILE A 20 12.02 12.83 2.32
N GLY A 21 11.81 13.14 1.04
CA GLY A 21 12.52 12.44 -0.05
C GLY A 21 12.16 10.95 -0.06
N ASP A 22 13.16 10.08 -0.26
CA ASP A 22 12.95 8.63 -0.31
C ASP A 22 13.06 7.95 1.07
N ASP A 23 13.17 8.72 2.16
CA ASP A 23 13.18 8.17 3.52
C ASP A 23 11.76 7.82 3.99
N VAL A 24 11.36 6.59 3.71
CA VAL A 24 10.02 6.08 4.00
C VAL A 24 9.75 5.81 5.49
N ASN A 25 10.73 5.97 6.39
CA ASN A 25 10.57 5.60 7.81
C ASN A 25 9.39 6.31 8.48
N ALA A 26 9.19 7.60 8.19
CA ALA A 26 8.06 8.35 8.73
C ALA A 26 6.70 7.82 8.23
N VAL A 27 6.64 7.27 7.01
CA VAL A 27 5.43 6.60 6.48
C VAL A 27 5.22 5.26 7.18
N VAL A 28 6.29 4.48 7.36
CA VAL A 28 6.24 3.19 8.06
C VAL A 28 5.77 3.36 9.50
N ASP A 29 6.28 4.36 10.21
CA ASP A 29 5.86 4.68 11.57
C ASP A 29 4.37 4.98 11.67
N LEU A 30 3.83 5.73 10.70
CA LEU A 30 2.40 6.00 10.62
C LEU A 30 1.63 4.69 10.43
N VAL A 31 2.00 3.89 9.42
CA VAL A 31 1.32 2.62 9.12
C VAL A 31 1.35 1.67 10.31
N ALA A 32 2.52 1.49 10.95
CA ALA A 32 2.68 0.64 12.12
C ALA A 32 1.84 1.11 13.34
N LYS A 33 1.62 2.42 13.48
CA LYS A 33 0.73 3.01 14.49
C LYS A 33 -0.76 2.91 14.13
N GLY A 34 -1.08 2.40 12.94
CA GLY A 34 -2.44 2.23 12.45
C GLY A 34 -2.87 3.24 11.38
N GLY A 35 -1.96 4.05 10.85
CA GLY A 35 -2.28 4.96 9.75
C GLY A 35 -2.63 4.19 8.47
N ILE A 36 -3.71 4.58 7.80
CA ILE A 36 -4.03 4.17 6.43
C ILE A 36 -3.47 5.24 5.49
N VAL A 37 -2.48 4.86 4.69
CA VAL A 37 -1.69 5.79 3.88
C VAL A 37 -2.01 5.61 2.40
N ALA A 38 -2.42 6.69 1.74
CA ALA A 38 -2.46 6.72 0.29
C ALA A 38 -1.02 6.87 -0.27
N TRP A 39 -0.74 6.24 -1.40
CA TRP A 39 0.61 6.15 -1.95
C TRP A 39 0.61 6.49 -3.44
N TYR A 40 1.30 7.59 -3.78
CA TYR A 40 1.42 8.12 -5.12
C TYR A 40 2.90 8.39 -5.42
N GLN A 41 3.51 7.62 -6.33
CA GLN A 41 4.89 7.85 -6.74
C GLN A 41 5.16 7.45 -8.19
N GLY A 42 6.31 7.84 -8.72
CA GLY A 42 6.84 7.30 -9.96
C GLY A 42 5.87 7.37 -11.15
N ARG A 43 6.05 6.42 -12.07
CA ARG A 43 5.16 6.21 -13.22
C ARG A 43 4.00 5.32 -12.79
N THR A 44 2.84 5.51 -13.42
CA THR A 44 1.67 4.65 -13.19
C THR A 44 1.96 3.22 -13.65
N GLU A 45 1.36 2.25 -12.97
CA GLU A 45 1.37 0.86 -13.44
C GLU A 45 0.33 0.65 -14.56
N LEU A 46 0.63 -0.25 -15.49
CA LEU A 46 -0.30 -0.64 -16.54
C LEU A 46 -1.17 -1.81 -16.07
N GLY A 47 -2.49 -1.66 -16.19
CA GLY A 47 -3.47 -2.71 -15.87
C GLY A 47 -4.32 -2.40 -14.65
N PRO A 48 -5.12 -3.37 -14.17
CA PRO A 48 -6.15 -3.12 -13.16
C PRO A 48 -5.65 -3.17 -11.71
N ARG A 49 -4.35 -3.39 -11.49
CA ARG A 49 -3.76 -3.61 -10.15
C ARG A 49 -2.77 -2.51 -9.84
N ALA A 50 -2.82 -1.98 -8.62
CA ALA A 50 -1.78 -1.13 -8.09
C ALA A 50 -0.64 -1.98 -7.55
N LEU A 51 0.57 -1.67 -7.98
CA LEU A 51 1.80 -2.45 -7.75
C LEU A 51 2.86 -1.57 -7.07
N GLY A 52 2.42 -0.61 -6.25
CA GLY A 52 3.30 0.26 -5.46
C GLY A 52 3.56 1.65 -6.03
N ASN A 53 2.79 2.11 -7.02
CA ASN A 53 2.86 3.50 -7.51
C ASN A 53 1.57 4.28 -7.30
N ARG A 54 0.41 3.61 -7.24
CA ARG A 54 -0.95 4.14 -7.03
C ARG A 54 -1.70 3.28 -6.02
N SER A 55 -1.16 3.18 -4.81
CA SER A 55 -1.58 2.18 -3.81
C SER A 55 -2.21 2.82 -2.58
N ILE A 56 -3.00 2.05 -1.84
CA ILE A 56 -3.38 2.32 -0.46
C ILE A 56 -2.65 1.28 0.39
N VAL A 57 -1.98 1.75 1.43
CA VAL A 57 -1.12 0.99 2.32
C VAL A 57 -1.72 0.99 3.72
N ALA A 58 -1.70 -0.18 4.37
CA ALA A 58 -2.07 -0.29 5.77
C ALA A 58 -1.39 -1.50 6.43
N ASP A 59 -1.41 -1.52 7.76
CA ASP A 59 -0.82 -2.58 8.57
C ASP A 59 -1.59 -3.91 8.37
N PRO A 60 -0.95 -4.96 7.82
CA PRO A 60 -1.63 -6.21 7.54
C PRO A 60 -1.93 -7.03 8.80
N THR A 61 -1.35 -6.68 9.95
CA THR A 61 -1.48 -7.39 11.23
C THR A 61 -2.77 -7.03 11.97
N ARG A 62 -3.48 -5.97 11.54
CA ARG A 62 -4.67 -5.43 12.21
C ARG A 62 -5.95 -5.93 11.57
N LYS A 63 -6.54 -6.99 12.11
CA LYS A 63 -7.70 -7.69 11.53
C LYS A 63 -8.87 -6.77 11.12
N ASP A 64 -9.13 -5.72 11.89
CA ASP A 64 -10.19 -4.73 11.63
C ASP A 64 -9.96 -3.89 10.36
N TYR A 65 -8.72 -3.84 9.85
CA TYR A 65 -8.36 -3.01 8.69
C TYR A 65 -8.90 -3.56 7.39
N TRP A 66 -9.22 -4.85 7.33
CA TRP A 66 -9.94 -5.43 6.20
C TRP A 66 -11.24 -4.66 5.95
N ARG A 67 -12.02 -4.43 7.02
CA ARG A 67 -13.30 -3.72 6.91
C ARG A 67 -13.08 -2.23 6.70
N LEU A 68 -12.21 -1.59 7.50
CA LEU A 68 -11.95 -0.15 7.41
C LEU A 68 -11.48 0.28 6.01
N VAL A 69 -10.54 -0.46 5.40
CA VAL A 69 -10.04 -0.13 4.07
C VAL A 69 -11.12 -0.32 3.01
N ASN A 70 -11.96 -1.35 3.12
CA ASN A 70 -13.09 -1.54 2.21
C ASN A 70 -14.14 -0.44 2.35
N ASP A 71 -14.41 0.02 3.57
CA ASP A 71 -15.31 1.14 3.86
C ASP A 71 -14.79 2.46 3.26
N ILE A 72 -13.48 2.73 3.39
CA ILE A 72 -12.82 3.90 2.74
C ILE A 72 -12.98 3.85 1.23
N LYS A 73 -12.82 2.66 0.64
CA LYS A 73 -13.00 2.45 -0.80
C LYS A 73 -14.47 2.55 -1.22
N GLY A 74 -15.42 2.63 -0.30
CA GLY A 74 -16.85 2.68 -0.59
C GLY A 74 -17.37 1.41 -1.26
N ARG A 75 -16.77 0.25 -0.97
CA ARG A 75 -17.13 -1.04 -1.56
C ARG A 75 -17.50 -2.05 -0.48
N GLU A 76 -17.95 -3.23 -0.89
CA GLU A 76 -18.42 -4.27 0.02
C GLU A 76 -17.30 -4.75 0.95
N TRP A 77 -17.62 -4.88 2.25
CA TRP A 77 -16.66 -5.21 3.30
C TRP A 77 -15.95 -6.55 3.11
N TRP A 78 -16.54 -7.50 2.37
CA TRP A 78 -15.99 -8.84 2.13
C TRP A 78 -14.99 -8.89 0.96
N ARG A 79 -14.80 -7.79 0.22
CA ARG A 79 -13.90 -7.80 -0.93
C ARG A 79 -12.44 -7.98 -0.49
N PRO A 80 -11.68 -8.87 -1.14
CA PRO A 80 -10.32 -9.17 -0.74
C PRO A 80 -9.37 -7.98 -0.92
N LEU A 81 -8.36 -7.96 -0.05
CA LEU A 81 -7.18 -7.10 -0.11
C LEU A 81 -5.95 -7.98 -0.36
N ALA A 82 -4.93 -7.42 -0.99
CA ALA A 82 -3.77 -8.18 -1.46
C ALA A 82 -2.51 -7.82 -0.67
N PRO A 83 -1.57 -8.76 -0.51
CA PRO A 83 -0.26 -8.46 0.02
C PRO A 83 0.73 -8.02 -1.06
N SER A 84 1.56 -7.03 -0.75
CA SER A 84 2.87 -6.84 -1.40
C SER A 84 3.96 -7.27 -0.42
N LEU A 85 4.92 -8.09 -0.84
CA LEU A 85 5.97 -8.65 0.03
C LEU A 85 7.34 -8.63 -0.63
N LEU A 86 8.39 -8.65 0.20
CA LEU A 86 9.76 -8.82 -0.28
C LEU A 86 9.89 -10.17 -0.97
N ASP A 87 10.51 -10.19 -2.15
CA ASP A 87 10.66 -11.44 -2.91
C ASP A 87 11.46 -12.51 -2.14
N GLU A 88 12.46 -12.09 -1.35
CA GLU A 88 13.24 -12.98 -0.48
C GLU A 88 12.42 -13.61 0.66
N ASP A 89 11.29 -13.02 1.04
CA ASP A 89 10.44 -13.50 2.13
C ASP A 89 9.27 -14.37 1.68
N LYS A 90 9.04 -14.54 0.37
CA LYS A 90 7.87 -15.28 -0.15
C LYS A 90 7.70 -16.69 0.43
N GLY A 91 8.82 -17.38 0.71
CA GLY A 91 8.85 -18.72 1.33
C GLY A 91 8.47 -18.75 2.81
N VAL A 92 8.45 -17.60 3.49
CA VAL A 92 7.94 -17.46 4.86
C VAL A 92 6.42 -17.56 4.88
N TYR A 93 5.76 -17.05 3.84
CA TYR A 93 4.31 -16.88 3.83
C TYR A 93 3.56 -17.96 3.06
N PHE A 94 4.04 -18.34 1.87
CA PHE A 94 3.28 -19.13 0.92
C PHE A 94 3.88 -20.52 0.70
N LYS A 95 3.02 -21.48 0.35
CA LYS A 95 3.44 -22.83 -0.07
C LYS A 95 3.89 -22.80 -1.53
N ASP A 96 5.05 -23.40 -1.81
CA ASP A 96 5.66 -23.52 -3.14
C ASP A 96 5.59 -22.20 -3.96
N PRO A 97 6.06 -21.08 -3.40
CA PRO A 97 5.83 -19.77 -3.99
C PRO A 97 6.62 -19.55 -5.27
N VAL A 98 6.01 -18.81 -6.18
CA VAL A 98 6.67 -18.26 -7.37
C VAL A 98 6.75 -16.75 -7.26
N SER A 99 7.85 -16.18 -7.74
CA SER A 99 7.97 -14.73 -7.91
C SER A 99 6.98 -14.27 -8.97
N HIS A 100 6.15 -13.29 -8.61
CA HIS A 100 5.20 -12.69 -9.53
C HIS A 100 4.83 -11.26 -9.12
N GLU A 101 5.18 -10.30 -9.96
CA GLU A 101 5.10 -8.88 -9.64
C GLU A 101 3.71 -8.26 -9.88
N PHE A 102 2.79 -8.96 -10.55
CA PHE A 102 1.57 -8.33 -11.08
C PHE A 102 0.28 -8.66 -10.33
N MET A 103 0.37 -9.31 -9.15
CA MET A 103 -0.80 -9.78 -8.40
C MET A 103 -1.82 -10.47 -9.30
N ILE A 104 -1.45 -11.50 -10.06
CA ILE A 104 -2.41 -12.23 -10.91
C ILE A 104 -2.59 -13.68 -10.48
N LEU A 105 -1.57 -14.27 -9.85
CA LEU A 105 -1.56 -15.63 -9.37
C LEU A 105 -2.06 -15.71 -7.93
N MET A 106 -3.02 -16.60 -7.68
CA MET A 106 -3.48 -16.92 -6.34
C MET A 106 -2.57 -17.98 -5.73
N LEU A 107 -2.00 -17.68 -4.56
CA LEU A 107 -1.14 -18.58 -3.79
C LEU A 107 -1.80 -18.92 -2.46
N ARG A 108 -1.50 -20.11 -1.94
CA ARG A 108 -1.97 -20.57 -0.63
C ARG A 108 -0.92 -20.24 0.43
N TYR A 109 -1.35 -19.69 1.56
CA TYR A 109 -0.47 -19.55 2.72
C TYR A 109 0.02 -20.93 3.18
N LYS A 110 1.23 -20.95 3.76
CA LYS A 110 1.88 -22.19 4.17
C LYS A 110 1.13 -22.86 5.30
N GLU A 111 0.78 -22.10 6.33
CA GLU A 111 0.07 -22.55 7.54
C GLU A 111 -1.00 -21.51 7.92
N GLU A 112 -2.00 -21.92 8.72
CA GLU A 112 -3.09 -21.03 9.17
C GLU A 112 -2.59 -19.93 10.12
N GLU A 113 -1.58 -20.22 10.94
CA GLU A 113 -0.92 -19.27 11.84
C GLU A 113 -0.29 -18.10 11.07
N VAL A 114 0.12 -18.30 9.81
CA VAL A 114 0.59 -17.21 8.96
C VAL A 114 -0.55 -16.25 8.64
N CYS A 115 -1.74 -16.77 8.35
CA CYS A 115 -2.94 -15.94 8.16
C CYS A 115 -3.34 -15.20 9.45
N GLU A 116 -3.12 -15.78 10.63
CA GLU A 116 -3.36 -15.10 11.90
C GLU A 116 -2.40 -13.93 12.15
N ARG A 117 -1.16 -14.00 11.65
CA ARG A 117 -0.18 -12.90 11.71
C ARG A 117 -0.50 -11.75 10.75
N VAL A 118 -1.00 -12.05 9.55
CA VAL A 118 -1.33 -11.06 8.51
C VAL A 118 -2.79 -11.18 8.01
N PRO A 119 -3.80 -11.06 8.92
CA PRO A 119 -5.18 -11.39 8.62
C PRO A 119 -5.81 -10.50 7.54
N VAL A 120 -5.31 -9.28 7.33
CA VAL A 120 -5.87 -8.35 6.34
C VAL A 120 -5.62 -8.81 4.90
N THR A 121 -4.64 -9.68 4.67
CA THR A 121 -4.27 -10.16 3.34
C THR A 121 -4.56 -11.64 3.14
N CYS A 122 -5.29 -12.27 4.06
CA CYS A 122 -5.68 -13.67 3.98
C CYS A 122 -7.17 -13.82 3.66
N HIS A 123 -7.46 -14.51 2.56
CA HIS A 123 -8.83 -14.88 2.22
C HIS A 123 -9.33 -16.00 3.13
N VAL A 124 -10.65 -16.18 3.17
CA VAL A 124 -11.31 -17.22 3.99
C VAL A 124 -10.86 -18.65 3.69
N ASP A 125 -10.29 -18.90 2.51
CA ASP A 125 -9.79 -20.20 2.06
C ASP A 125 -8.27 -20.37 2.20
N LEU A 126 -7.62 -19.49 2.98
CA LEU A 126 -6.17 -19.42 3.21
C LEU A 126 -5.36 -19.08 1.95
N THR A 127 -5.96 -18.34 1.02
CA THR A 127 -5.26 -17.85 -0.17
C THR A 127 -5.02 -16.34 -0.13
N ALA A 128 -4.10 -15.89 -0.97
CA ALA A 128 -3.93 -14.48 -1.32
C ALA A 128 -3.44 -14.36 -2.75
N ARG A 129 -3.41 -13.14 -3.26
CA ARG A 129 -2.86 -12.83 -4.58
C ARG A 129 -1.68 -11.86 -4.45
N PRO A 130 -0.49 -12.37 -4.08
CA PRO A 130 0.64 -11.53 -3.71
C PRO A 130 1.27 -10.80 -4.91
N GLN A 131 1.91 -9.67 -4.60
CA GLN A 131 2.95 -9.05 -5.41
C GLN A 131 4.29 -9.28 -4.73
N THR A 132 5.19 -10.07 -5.33
CA THR A 132 6.59 -10.08 -4.91
C THR A 132 7.30 -8.81 -5.40
N VAL A 133 8.10 -8.20 -4.54
CA VAL A 133 8.77 -6.93 -4.79
C VAL A 133 10.28 -7.13 -4.70
N ILE A 134 10.98 -6.74 -5.76
CA ILE A 134 12.44 -6.66 -5.79
C ILE A 134 12.89 -5.20 -5.87
N ARG A 135 14.01 -4.89 -5.20
CA ARG A 135 14.47 -3.52 -5.03
C ARG A 135 14.81 -2.81 -6.35
N ASP A 136 15.35 -3.53 -7.32
CA ASP A 136 15.76 -2.98 -8.61
C ASP A 136 14.58 -2.57 -9.50
N VAL A 137 13.38 -3.12 -9.25
CA VAL A 137 12.16 -2.78 -9.99
C VAL A 137 11.44 -1.58 -9.39
N ASN A 138 11.28 -1.57 -8.06
CA ASN A 138 10.62 -0.48 -7.36
C ASN A 138 11.27 -0.21 -6.00
N LYS A 139 12.36 0.56 -6.02
CA LYS A 139 13.20 0.84 -4.84
C LYS A 139 12.39 1.38 -3.66
N THR A 140 11.61 2.45 -3.85
CA THR A 140 10.90 3.10 -2.74
C THR A 140 9.80 2.21 -2.15
N TRP A 141 9.14 1.40 -2.99
CA TRP A 141 8.14 0.44 -2.53
C TRP A 141 8.79 -0.74 -1.78
N TYR A 142 9.92 -1.23 -2.28
CA TYR A 142 10.73 -2.22 -1.57
C TYR A 142 11.20 -1.68 -0.22
N ASP A 143 11.77 -0.47 -0.19
CA ASP A 143 12.30 0.15 1.03
C ASP A 143 11.15 0.37 2.06
N LEU A 144 9.92 0.66 1.62
CA LEU A 144 8.74 0.76 2.49
C LEU A 144 8.44 -0.58 3.19
N ILE A 145 8.36 -1.67 2.42
CA ILE A 145 8.07 -3.01 2.95
C ILE A 145 9.21 -3.48 3.85
N LYS A 146 10.47 -3.22 3.44
CA LYS A 146 11.66 -3.58 4.20
C LYS A 146 11.73 -2.83 5.53
N ALA A 147 11.49 -1.53 5.56
CA ALA A 147 11.44 -0.77 6.79
C ALA A 147 10.26 -1.20 7.69
N PHE A 148 9.10 -1.54 7.12
CA PHE A 148 7.99 -2.13 7.89
C PHE A 148 8.38 -3.47 8.51
N LYS A 149 9.09 -4.34 7.78
CA LYS A 149 9.66 -5.58 8.31
C LYS A 149 10.61 -5.33 9.47
N ASP A 150 11.52 -4.38 9.32
CA ASP A 150 12.51 -4.06 10.34
C ASP A 150 11.85 -3.54 11.62
N LEU A 151 10.71 -2.86 11.50
CA LEU A 151 9.94 -2.35 12.65
C LEU A 151 8.98 -3.38 13.27
N LYS A 152 8.26 -4.15 12.44
CA LYS A 152 7.12 -5.01 12.86
C LYS A 152 7.37 -6.50 12.75
N GLY A 153 8.48 -6.91 12.13
CA GLY A 153 8.86 -8.31 11.90
C GLY A 153 8.23 -8.95 10.66
N GLU A 154 7.32 -8.27 9.96
CA GLU A 154 6.60 -8.82 8.80
C GLU A 154 7.10 -8.21 7.47
N GLY A 155 7.62 -9.05 6.58
CA GLY A 155 8.11 -8.73 5.24
C GLY A 155 7.03 -8.49 4.18
N LEU A 156 5.84 -8.08 4.62
CA LEU A 156 4.62 -7.99 3.83
C LEU A 156 3.79 -6.81 4.32
N ILE A 157 3.16 -6.09 3.38
CA ILE A 157 2.25 -4.98 3.66
C ILE A 157 0.93 -5.17 2.91
N MET A 158 -0.18 -4.66 3.46
CA MET A 158 -1.45 -4.63 2.72
C MET A 158 -1.35 -3.60 1.61
N ASN A 159 -1.71 -4.01 0.39
CA ASN A 159 -1.80 -3.17 -0.79
C ASN A 159 -3.15 -3.36 -1.49
N THR A 160 -3.80 -2.24 -1.79
CA THR A 160 -4.93 -2.19 -2.71
C THR A 160 -4.84 -0.94 -3.60
N SER A 161 -5.58 -0.93 -4.70
CA SER A 161 -5.59 0.21 -5.63
C SER A 161 -6.03 1.51 -4.98
N PHE A 162 -5.33 2.60 -5.29
CA PHE A 162 -5.70 3.94 -4.90
C PHE A 162 -6.75 4.50 -5.86
N ASN A 163 -8.00 4.23 -5.51
CA ASN A 163 -9.22 4.69 -6.14
C ASN A 163 -10.40 4.50 -5.18
N LEU A 164 -11.46 5.25 -5.40
CA LEU A 164 -12.74 5.07 -4.72
C LEU A 164 -13.70 4.23 -5.58
N ALA A 165 -14.82 3.80 -5.01
CA ALA A 165 -15.81 3.01 -5.72
C ALA A 165 -16.29 3.70 -7.00
N GLY A 166 -16.30 2.96 -8.10
CA GLY A 166 -16.70 3.46 -9.42
C GLY A 166 -15.64 4.28 -10.15
N GLU A 167 -14.48 4.56 -9.54
CA GLU A 167 -13.41 5.34 -10.16
C GLU A 167 -12.25 4.45 -10.65
N PRO A 168 -11.54 4.83 -11.72
CA PRO A 168 -10.28 4.21 -12.11
C PRO A 168 -9.16 4.50 -11.09
N LEU A 169 -7.99 3.86 -11.24
CA LEU A 169 -6.80 4.27 -10.49
C LEU A 169 -6.52 5.75 -10.72
N VAL A 170 -6.13 6.47 -9.66
CA VAL A 170 -5.74 7.87 -9.80
C VAL A 170 -4.51 7.97 -10.71
N GLU A 171 -4.52 8.89 -11.66
CA GLU A 171 -3.42 9.07 -12.59
C GLU A 171 -2.68 10.37 -12.31
N THR A 172 -3.43 11.45 -12.09
CA THR A 172 -2.87 12.79 -11.86
C THR A 172 -2.73 13.12 -10.37
N PRO A 173 -1.84 14.05 -10.00
CA PRO A 173 -1.72 14.51 -8.62
C PRO A 173 -3.01 15.13 -8.08
N GLN A 174 -3.77 15.82 -8.92
CA GLN A 174 -5.04 16.45 -8.57
C GLN A 174 -6.11 15.39 -8.24
N GLU A 175 -6.17 14.31 -9.02
CA GLU A 175 -7.03 13.17 -8.73
C GLU A 175 -6.64 12.50 -7.41
N ALA A 176 -5.34 12.29 -7.18
CA ALA A 176 -4.83 11.72 -5.93
C ALA A 176 -5.22 12.58 -4.71
N LEU A 177 -5.04 13.91 -4.80
CA LEU A 177 -5.46 14.85 -3.74
C LEU A 177 -6.98 14.83 -3.51
N ARG A 178 -7.77 14.77 -4.58
CA ARG A 178 -9.24 14.69 -4.49
C ARG A 178 -9.69 13.40 -3.79
N SER A 179 -9.13 12.26 -4.19
CA SER A 179 -9.45 10.97 -3.55
C SER A 179 -8.94 10.92 -2.11
N PHE A 180 -7.75 11.46 -1.82
CA PHE A 180 -7.21 11.59 -0.47
C PHE A 180 -8.06 12.50 0.44
N ALA A 181 -8.75 13.50 -0.11
CA ALA A 181 -9.63 14.37 0.66
C ALA A 181 -10.84 13.64 1.26
N VAL A 182 -11.24 12.47 0.73
CA VAL A 182 -12.31 11.63 1.29
C VAL A 182 -11.90 10.99 2.63
N LYS A 183 -12.84 10.84 3.56
CA LYS A 183 -12.57 10.40 4.95
C LYS A 183 -11.87 9.03 5.03
N GLY A 184 -11.07 8.86 6.08
CA GLY A 184 -10.48 7.58 6.51
C GLY A 184 -9.01 7.34 6.13
N PHE A 185 -8.39 8.20 5.30
CA PHE A 185 -6.93 8.24 5.18
C PHE A 185 -6.31 9.10 6.29
N ASP A 186 -5.15 8.71 6.80
CA ASP A 186 -4.40 9.49 7.79
C ASP A 186 -3.30 10.34 7.15
N ALA A 187 -2.68 9.81 6.09
CA ALA A 187 -1.67 10.51 5.33
C ALA A 187 -1.62 10.05 3.87
N MET A 188 -0.90 10.80 3.04
CA MET A 188 -0.54 10.41 1.69
C MET A 188 0.96 10.64 1.47
N TYR A 189 1.65 9.62 0.97
CA TYR A 189 2.97 9.79 0.37
C TYR A 189 2.80 10.17 -1.09
N MET A 190 3.36 11.32 -1.48
CA MET A 190 3.32 11.84 -2.85
C MET A 190 4.70 12.30 -3.28
N GLN A 191 5.43 11.45 -4.01
CA GLN A 191 6.73 11.79 -4.62
C GLN A 191 7.73 12.43 -3.64
N GLY A 192 7.87 11.82 -2.47
CA GLY A 192 8.77 12.26 -1.40
C GLY A 192 8.18 13.30 -0.43
N TRP A 193 6.91 13.67 -0.61
CA TRP A 193 6.15 14.44 0.37
C TRP A 193 5.26 13.52 1.19
N ILE A 194 5.21 13.71 2.51
CA ILE A 194 4.11 13.21 3.33
C ILE A 194 3.11 14.35 3.51
N ILE A 195 1.86 14.08 3.17
CA ILE A 195 0.73 14.99 3.33
C ILE A 195 -0.18 14.41 4.41
N TYR A 196 -0.43 15.15 5.47
CA TYR A 196 -1.20 14.70 6.63
C TYR A 196 -2.66 15.14 6.55
N LYS A 197 -3.57 14.24 6.92
CA LYS A 197 -4.96 14.60 7.17
C LYS A 197 -5.10 15.20 8.58
N ARG A 198 -6.00 16.17 8.72
CA ARG A 198 -6.33 16.81 10.00
C ARG A 198 -7.33 15.97 10.80
#